data_AF-A0A1T4M1L9-F1
#
_entry.id   AF-A0A1T4M1L9-F1
#
_cell.length_a   1.000
_cell.length_b   1.000
_cell.length_c   1.000
_cell.angle_alpha   90.00
_cell.angle_beta   90.00
_cell.angle_gamma   90.00
#
_symmetry.space_group_name_H-M   'P 1'
#
loop_
_entity.id
_entity.type
_entity.pdbx_description
1 polymer ?
#
loop_
_entity_poly.entity_id
_entity_poly.type
_entity_poly.pdbx_seq_one_letter_code
_entity_poly.pdbx_strand_id
1 'polypeptide(L)'
;MDNKHLIKGYDIFVNGEWDLSPFEHLYELACRDVIQEHINDFNETEKEEIKKLDRILIERAPLFYKALKGFLEAEQKNKPKSHWWWYLNEVVEGKLNPQVN
;
A
#
# COMPACT_ATOMS: atom_id res chain seq x y z
N MET A 1 1.27 8.46 18.30
CA MET A 1 0.99 8.29 16.87
C MET A 1 -0.51 8.14 16.73
N ASP A 2 -1.16 8.84 15.80
CA ASP A 2 -2.62 8.74 15.65
C ASP A 2 -2.96 7.71 14.56
N ASN A 3 -3.39 6.51 14.98
CA ASN A 3 -3.76 5.41 14.09
C ASN A 3 -4.81 5.85 13.05
N LYS A 4 -5.76 6.69 13.45
CA LYS A 4 -6.81 7.21 12.54
C LYS A 4 -6.20 8.09 11.46
N HIS A 5 -5.18 8.87 11.79
CA HIS A 5 -4.49 9.70 10.82
C HIS A 5 -3.75 8.85 9.78
N LEU A 6 -3.11 7.75 10.19
CA LEU A 6 -2.43 6.83 9.28
C LEU A 6 -3.42 6.12 8.34
N ILE A 7 -4.51 5.58 8.89
CA ILE A 7 -5.56 4.92 8.09
C ILE A 7 -6.17 5.91 7.10
N LYS A 8 -6.46 7.15 7.55
CA LYS A 8 -6.98 8.19 6.66
C LYS A 8 -5.98 8.58 5.56
N GLY A 9 -4.69 8.67 5.88
CA GLY A 9 -3.66 8.91 4.87
C GLY A 9 -3.61 7.78 3.84
N TYR A 10 -3.70 6.53 4.29
CA TYR A 10 -3.75 5.38 3.40
C TYR A 10 -5.05 5.32 2.57
N ASP A 11 -6.19 5.70 3.14
CA ASP A 11 -7.47 5.82 2.43
C ASP A 11 -7.41 6.85 1.31
N ILE A 12 -6.90 8.05 1.61
CA ILE A 12 -6.71 9.11 0.61
C ILE A 12 -5.82 8.62 -0.52
N PHE A 13 -4.78 7.85 -0.24
CA PHE A 13 -3.93 7.26 -1.29
C PHE A 13 -4.69 6.29 -2.18
N VAL A 14 -5.32 5.27 -1.58
CA VAL A 14 -5.90 4.17 -2.37
C VAL A 14 -7.21 4.56 -3.04
N ASN A 15 -7.95 5.54 -2.50
CA ASN A 15 -9.24 6.02 -3.01
C ASN A 15 -9.18 7.39 -3.69
N GLY A 16 -8.09 8.15 -3.52
CA GLY A 16 -7.96 9.52 -3.99
C GLY A 16 -7.90 9.68 -5.51
N GLU A 17 -7.82 10.97 -5.90
CA GLU A 17 -7.74 11.39 -7.29
C GLU A 17 -6.38 11.04 -7.92
N TRP A 18 -6.39 10.77 -9.22
CA TRP A 18 -5.25 10.21 -9.97
C TRP A 18 -4.38 11.26 -10.68
N ASP A 19 -4.55 12.53 -10.33
CA ASP A 19 -3.76 13.65 -10.86
C ASP A 19 -2.52 13.96 -9.98
N LEU A 20 -2.19 13.10 -9.02
CA LEU A 20 -0.99 13.23 -8.20
C LEU A 20 0.26 12.84 -8.98
N SER A 21 1.38 13.48 -8.63
CA SER A 21 2.67 13.13 -9.18
C SER A 21 3.15 11.76 -8.66
N PRO A 22 4.03 11.04 -9.39
CA PRO A 22 4.60 9.78 -8.91
C PRO A 22 5.31 9.87 -7.55
N PHE A 23 5.85 11.04 -7.18
CA PHE A 23 6.49 11.25 -5.87
C PHE A 23 5.48 11.29 -4.73
N GLU A 24 4.30 11.88 -4.96
CA GLU A 24 3.23 11.92 -3.97
C GLU A 24 2.69 10.50 -3.72
N HIS A 25 2.44 9.75 -4.79
CA HIS A 25 2.06 8.35 -4.68
C HIS A 25 3.10 7.46 -3.98
N LEU A 26 4.40 7.75 -4.12
CA LEU A 26 5.47 7.03 -3.42
C LEU A 26 5.48 7.33 -1.92
N TYR A 27 5.32 8.61 -1.56
CA TYR A 27 5.20 9.03 -0.16
C TYR A 27 3.99 8.37 0.51
N GLU A 28 2.88 8.30 -0.21
CA GLU A 28 1.66 7.66 0.24
C GLU A 28 1.80 6.13 0.38
N LEU A 29 2.53 5.46 -0.53
CA LEU A 29 2.85 4.04 -0.41
C LEU A 29 3.71 3.75 0.84
N ALA A 30 4.62 4.67 1.20
CA ALA A 30 5.41 4.58 2.42
C ALA A 30 4.55 4.71 3.70
N CYS A 31 3.37 5.32 3.64
CA CYS A 31 2.43 5.31 4.77
C CYS A 31 2.04 3.88 5.18
N ARG A 32 1.93 2.96 4.21
CA ARG A 32 1.62 1.55 4.50
C ARG A 32 2.76 0.81 5.20
N ASP A 33 4.01 1.20 4.96
CA ASP A 33 5.19 0.72 5.72
C ASP A 33 5.03 1.07 7.19
N VAL A 34 4.69 2.32 7.48
CA VAL A 34 4.50 2.82 8.84
C VAL A 34 3.36 2.09 9.55
N ILE A 35 2.23 1.86 8.86
CA ILE A 35 1.12 1.05 9.39
C ILE A 35 1.59 -0.37 9.73
N GLN A 36 2.42 -0.98 8.88
CA GLN A 36 2.91 -2.35 9.10
C GLN A 36 3.84 -2.45 10.31
N GLU A 37 4.75 -1.48 10.47
CA GLU A 37 5.67 -1.42 11.60
C GLU A 37 4.93 -1.34 12.94
N HIS A 38 3.78 -0.67 12.95
CA HIS A 38 2.94 -0.44 14.12
C HIS A 38 1.70 -1.32 14.17
N ILE A 39 1.55 -2.35 13.32
CA ILE A 39 0.28 -3.08 13.15
C ILE A 39 -0.26 -3.70 14.45
N ASN A 40 0.62 -4.00 15.41
CA ASN A 40 0.25 -4.54 16.72
C ASN A 40 -0.39 -3.51 17.65
N ASP A 41 -0.18 -2.21 17.39
CA ASP A 41 -0.76 -1.09 18.13
C ASP A 41 -2.17 -0.75 17.63
N PHE A 42 -2.61 -1.33 16.51
CA PHE A 42 -3.96 -1.16 15.96
C PHE A 42 -4.92 -2.18 16.59
N ASN A 43 -6.14 -1.74 16.84
CA ASN A 43 -7.20 -2.65 17.27
C ASN A 43 -7.79 -3.43 16.08
N GLU A 44 -8.62 -4.43 16.37
CA GLU A 44 -9.18 -5.31 15.33
C GLU A 44 -10.06 -4.56 14.31
N THR A 45 -10.84 -3.56 14.75
CA THR A 45 -11.64 -2.73 13.83
C THR A 45 -10.75 -1.95 12.87
N GLU A 46 -9.67 -1.37 13.37
CA GLU A 46 -8.71 -0.62 12.57
C GLU A 46 -7.96 -1.53 11.58
N LYS A 47 -7.57 -2.73 12.01
CA LYS A 47 -6.97 -3.74 11.12
C LYS A 47 -7.92 -4.14 10.00
N GLU A 48 -9.22 -4.29 10.29
CA GLU A 48 -10.23 -4.56 9.28
C GLU A 48 -10.41 -3.39 8.29
N GLU A 49 -10.25 -2.14 8.73
CA GLU A 49 -10.20 -0.98 7.83
C GLU A 49 -8.98 -1.03 6.92
N ILE A 50 -7.78 -1.30 7.47
CA ILE A 50 -6.55 -1.44 6.69
C ILE A 50 -6.69 -2.56 5.65
N LYS A 51 -7.29 -3.71 6.01
CA LYS A 51 -7.56 -4.81 5.08
C LYS A 51 -8.49 -4.40 3.93
N LYS A 52 -9.51 -3.58 4.19
CA LYS A 52 -10.38 -3.05 3.13
C LYS A 52 -9.60 -2.16 2.17
N LEU A 53 -8.72 -1.30 2.69
CA LEU A 53 -7.85 -0.45 1.87
C LEU A 53 -6.83 -1.26 1.07
N ASP A 54 -6.25 -2.30 1.67
CA ASP A 54 -5.34 -3.26 1.01
C ASP A 54 -6.04 -3.93 -0.20
N ARG A 55 -7.33 -4.31 -0.07
CA ARG A 55 -8.11 -4.85 -1.20
C ARG A 55 -8.27 -3.86 -2.34
N ILE A 56 -8.55 -2.59 -2.02
CA ILE A 56 -8.67 -1.53 -3.04
C ILE A 56 -7.32 -1.34 -3.75
N LEU A 57 -6.21 -1.36 -3.00
CA LEU A 57 -4.88 -1.29 -3.60
C LEU A 57 -4.61 -2.47 -4.56
N ILE A 58 -5.04 -3.68 -4.21
CA ILE A 58 -4.91 -4.86 -5.07
C ILE A 58 -5.75 -4.71 -6.35
N GLU A 59 -7.01 -4.31 -6.22
CA GLU A 59 -7.91 -4.08 -7.37
C GLU A 59 -7.35 -3.00 -8.32
N ARG A 60 -6.72 -1.97 -7.75
CA ARG A 60 -6.13 -0.85 -8.49
C ARG A 60 -4.63 -1.04 -8.79
N ALA A 61 -4.04 -2.18 -8.45
CA ALA A 61 -2.61 -2.43 -8.59
C ALA A 61 -2.05 -2.15 -10.01
N PRO A 62 -2.77 -2.47 -11.12
CA PRO A 62 -2.28 -2.14 -12.46
C PRO A 62 -2.04 -0.65 -12.69
N LEU A 63 -2.91 0.19 -12.11
CA LEU A 63 -2.79 1.64 -12.22
C LEU A 63 -1.59 2.14 -11.41
N PHE A 64 -1.45 1.67 -10.17
CA PHE A 64 -0.36 2.10 -9.27
C PHE A 64 0.99 1.63 -9.76
N TYR A 65 1.08 0.38 -10.24
CA TYR A 65 2.30 -0.13 -10.84
C TYR A 65 2.71 0.72 -12.05
N LYS A 66 1.78 1.11 -12.93
CA LYS A 66 2.09 1.96 -14.08
C LYS A 66 2.65 3.33 -13.66
N ALA A 67 2.08 3.96 -12.62
CA ALA A 67 2.52 5.26 -12.13
C ALA A 67 3.88 5.19 -11.39
N LEU A 68 4.10 4.11 -10.63
CA LEU A 68 5.25 3.97 -9.71
C LEU A 68 6.35 3.03 -10.22
N LYS A 69 6.21 2.47 -11.43
CA LYS A 69 7.06 1.39 -11.96
C LYS A 69 8.55 1.56 -11.66
N GLY A 70 9.13 2.70 -12.02
CA GLY A 70 10.55 2.97 -11.85
C GLY A 70 11.00 2.97 -10.39
N PHE A 71 10.16 3.47 -9.48
CA PHE A 71 10.45 3.47 -8.05
C PHE A 71 10.28 2.08 -7.43
N LEU A 72 9.20 1.38 -7.78
CA LEU A 72 8.96 0.02 -7.29
C LEU A 72 10.09 -0.93 -7.70
N GLU A 73 10.52 -0.90 -8.96
CA GLU A 73 11.62 -1.76 -9.44
C GLU A 73 12.97 -1.45 -8.76
N ALA A 74 13.20 -0.20 -8.35
CA ALA A 74 14.40 0.20 -7.62
C ALA A 74 14.35 -0.25 -6.14
N GLU A 75 13.20 -0.12 -5.49
CA GLU A 75 13.06 -0.36 -4.04
C GLU A 75 12.70 -1.82 -3.69
N GLN A 76 12.05 -2.57 -4.58
CA GLN A 76 11.51 -3.92 -4.32
C GLN A 76 12.54 -4.89 -3.73
N LYS A 77 13.82 -4.77 -4.12
CA LYS A 77 14.92 -5.63 -3.65
C LYS A 77 15.35 -5.34 -2.21
N ASN A 78 15.04 -4.16 -1.70
CA ASN A 78 15.41 -3.69 -0.37
C ASN A 78 14.27 -3.81 0.64
N LYS A 79 13.07 -4.17 0.18
CA LYS A 79 11.89 -4.32 1.03
C LYS A 79 11.70 -5.77 1.47
N PRO A 80 11.20 -6.03 2.69
CA PRO A 80 10.86 -7.38 3.10
C PRO A 80 9.56 -7.83 2.42
N LYS A 81 9.37 -9.15 2.26
CA LYS A 81 8.15 -9.71 1.68
C LYS A 81 6.88 -9.42 2.49
N SER A 82 7.01 -9.08 3.78
CA SER A 82 5.89 -8.59 4.60
C SER A 82 5.32 -7.26 4.08
N HIS A 83 6.07 -6.50 3.28
CA HIS A 83 5.63 -5.26 2.67
C HIS A 83 5.23 -5.49 1.21
N TRP A 84 4.24 -6.36 1.01
CA TRP A 84 3.81 -6.86 -0.30
C TRP A 84 3.42 -5.73 -1.27
N TRP A 85 2.99 -4.57 -0.79
CA TRP A 85 2.61 -3.41 -1.62
C TRP A 85 3.78 -2.79 -2.39
N TRP A 86 5.03 -3.16 -2.11
CA TRP A 86 6.18 -2.82 -2.97
C TRP A 86 6.34 -3.76 -4.16
N TYR A 87 5.57 -4.85 -4.18
CA TYR A 87 5.61 -5.91 -5.18
C TYR A 87 4.36 -5.86 -6.09
N LEU A 88 3.83 -4.66 -6.37
CA LEU A 88 2.62 -4.53 -7.21
C LEU A 88 2.80 -5.12 -8.60
N ASN A 89 4.03 -5.19 -9.14
CA ASN A 89 4.32 -5.95 -10.35
C ASN A 89 3.95 -7.42 -10.20
N GLU A 90 4.36 -8.08 -9.11
CA GLU A 90 4.05 -9.48 -8.83
C GLU A 90 2.55 -9.68 -8.60
N VAL A 91 1.85 -8.69 -8.01
CA VAL A 91 0.39 -8.71 -7.84
C VAL A 91 -0.33 -8.61 -9.18
N VAL A 92 0.06 -7.66 -10.04
CA VAL A 92 -0.51 -7.47 -11.38
C VAL A 92 -0.29 -8.68 -12.27
N GLU A 93 0.86 -9.34 -12.15
CA GLU A 93 1.19 -10.57 -12.89
C GLU A 93 0.54 -11.83 -12.30
N GLY A 94 -0.18 -11.72 -11.18
CA GLY A 94 -0.81 -12.84 -10.48
C GLY A 94 0.19 -13.81 -9.81
N LYS A 95 1.46 -13.41 -9.68
CA LYS A 95 2.52 -14.19 -9.00
C LYS A 95 2.46 -14.07 -7.49
N LEU A 96 1.92 -12.95 -6.99
CA LEU A 96 1.70 -12.69 -5.59
C LEU A 96 0.22 -12.41 -5.35
N ASN A 97 -0.42 -13.19 -4.49
CA ASN A 97 -1.74 -12.88 -3.96
C ASN A 97 -1.58 -12.50 -2.49
N PRO A 98 -1.59 -11.19 -2.16
CA PRO A 98 -1.53 -10.77 -0.77
C PRO A 98 -2.73 -11.37 -0.04
N GLN A 99 -2.48 -12.29 0.89
CA GLN A 99 -3.57 -12.83 1.68
C GLN A 99 -4.10 -11.72 2.57
N VAL A 100 -5.22 -11.12 2.16
CA VAL A 100 -5.99 -10.19 3.00
C VAL A 100 -6.81 -11.02 3.99
N ASN A 101 -6.12 -11.80 4.83
CA ASN A 101 -6.72 -12.61 5.89
C ASN A 101 -6.88 -11.78 7.16
#